data_AF-A0A519RJJ9-F1
#
_entry.id   AF-A0A519RJJ9-F1
#
_cell.length_a   1.000
_cell.length_b   1.000
_cell.length_c   1.000
_cell.angle_alpha   90.00
_cell.angle_beta   90.00
_cell.angle_gamma   90.00
#
_symmetry.space_group_name_H-M   'P 1'
#
loop_
_entity.id
_entity.type
_entity.pdbx_description
1 polymer ?
#
loop_
_entity_poly.entity_id
_entity_poly.type
_entity_poly.pdbx_seq_one_letter_code
_entity_poly.pdbx_strand_id
1 'polypeptide(L)'
;MQAKVDGALIVCDSIVYLTQDFVGTLYGLEGYKKGNIGFKLLFPISEGVGTYPFLTFSGSYENEGWLLYNYTNQYKSTNGSVSITEVKGNKYKGTFSFTGVNFPGESKIISEGVFEIEK
;
A
#
# COMPACT_ATOMS: atom_id res chain seq x y z
N MET A 1 6.74 -6.71 3.11
CA MET A 1 5.30 -6.36 3.11
C MET A 1 4.54 -7.65 2.90
N GLN A 2 3.44 -7.87 3.62
CA GLN A 2 2.61 -9.04 3.43
C GLN A 2 1.15 -8.73 3.75
N ALA A 3 0.22 -9.48 3.18
CA ALA A 3 -1.20 -9.42 3.48
C ALA A 3 -1.89 -10.72 3.08
N LYS A 4 -3.10 -10.96 3.60
CA LYS A 4 -3.99 -11.98 3.06
C LYS A 4 -4.82 -11.38 1.92
N VAL A 5 -4.86 -12.08 0.78
CA VAL A 5 -5.75 -11.81 -0.34
C VAL A 5 -6.78 -12.92 -0.40
N ASP A 6 -8.04 -12.59 -0.13
CA ASP A 6 -9.13 -13.56 0.04
C ASP A 6 -8.75 -14.71 1.01
N GLY A 7 -8.05 -14.37 2.09
CA GLY A 7 -7.56 -15.33 3.09
C GLY A 7 -6.23 -16.00 2.76
N ALA A 8 -5.76 -15.96 1.50
CA ALA A 8 -4.47 -16.53 1.10
C ALA A 8 -3.31 -15.56 1.38
N LEU A 9 -2.30 -15.98 2.14
CA LEU A 9 -1.16 -15.14 2.48
C LEU A 9 -0.25 -14.88 1.27
N ILE A 10 0.02 -13.61 0.99
CA ILE A 10 1.03 -13.15 0.04
C ILE A 10 2.11 -12.39 0.80
N VAL A 11 3.37 -12.76 0.57
CA VAL A 11 4.55 -12.14 1.19
C VAL A 11 5.46 -11.59 0.11
N CYS A 12 5.62 -10.27 0.03
CA CYS A 12 6.57 -9.61 -0.86
C CYS A 12 8.02 -9.93 -0.46
N ASP A 13 8.87 -10.07 -1.47
CA ASP A 13 10.30 -10.33 -1.33
C ASP A 13 11.10 -9.05 -1.04
N SER A 14 10.58 -7.88 -1.43
CA SER A 14 11.15 -6.57 -1.10
C SER A 14 10.08 -5.48 -0.97
N ILE A 15 10.46 -4.34 -0.39
CA ILE A 15 9.65 -3.13 -0.31
C ILE A 15 10.53 -1.94 -0.71
N VAL A 16 9.96 -0.98 -1.43
CA VAL A 16 10.63 0.29 -1.75
C VAL A 16 9.74 1.47 -1.37
N TYR A 17 10.38 2.60 -1.06
CA TYR A 17 9.68 3.87 -0.91
C TYR A 17 9.27 4.42 -2.27
N LEU A 18 8.10 5.04 -2.31
CA LEU A 18 7.70 5.92 -3.38
C LEU A 18 8.02 7.36 -3.00
N THR A 19 8.45 8.15 -3.98
CA THR A 19 8.66 9.59 -3.83
C THR A 19 7.78 10.33 -4.84
N GLN A 20 7.09 11.37 -4.38
CA GLN A 20 6.36 12.29 -5.23
C GLN A 20 7.23 13.53 -5.51
N ASP A 21 7.13 14.05 -6.74
CA ASP A 21 7.75 15.27 -7.24
C ASP A 21 9.29 15.35 -7.22
N PHE A 22 9.82 16.41 -7.83
CA PHE A 22 11.25 16.71 -7.88
C PHE A 22 11.88 17.00 -6.50
N VAL A 23 11.06 17.22 -5.47
CA VAL A 23 11.49 17.51 -4.09
C VAL A 23 11.74 16.21 -3.29
N GLY A 24 11.27 15.05 -3.78
CA GLY A 24 11.54 13.75 -3.17
C GLY A 24 10.72 13.45 -1.91
N THR A 25 9.54 14.07 -1.75
CA THR A 25 8.64 13.81 -0.63
C THR A 25 8.19 12.35 -0.65
N LEU A 26 8.37 11.62 0.45
CA LEU A 26 7.96 10.22 0.51
C LEU A 26 6.43 10.11 0.42
N TYR A 27 5.95 9.32 -0.54
CA TYR A 27 4.54 9.18 -0.85
C TYR A 27 4.16 7.73 -1.16
N GLY A 28 4.26 6.89 -0.14
CA GLY A 28 3.80 5.52 -0.20
C GLY A 28 4.90 4.47 -0.37
N LEU A 29 4.46 3.24 -0.67
CA LEU A 29 5.27 2.03 -0.68
C LEU A 29 4.86 1.11 -1.82
N GLU A 30 5.83 0.42 -2.40
CA GLU A 30 5.59 -0.73 -3.28
C GLU A 30 6.24 -1.98 -2.72
N GLY A 31 5.46 -3.04 -2.57
CA GLY A 31 5.93 -4.38 -2.23
C GLY A 31 6.05 -5.24 -3.47
N TYR A 32 7.21 -5.85 -3.70
CA TYR A 32 7.48 -6.67 -4.89
C TYR A 32 7.46 -8.17 -4.57
N LYS A 33 6.83 -8.97 -5.43
CA LYS A 33 6.86 -10.43 -5.41
C LYS A 33 7.40 -10.95 -6.73
N LYS A 34 8.48 -11.75 -6.69
CA LYS A 34 9.16 -12.31 -7.87
C LYS A 34 9.46 -11.24 -8.92
N GLY A 35 10.01 -10.10 -8.47
CA GLY A 35 10.38 -8.98 -9.34
C GLY A 35 9.22 -8.13 -9.89
N ASN A 36 7.97 -8.42 -9.51
CA ASN A 36 6.79 -7.68 -9.95
C ASN A 36 6.10 -7.00 -8.76
N ILE A 37 5.42 -5.88 -8.98
CA ILE A 37 4.64 -5.23 -7.92
C ILE A 37 3.53 -6.21 -7.49
N GLY A 38 3.45 -6.49 -6.20
CA GLY A 38 2.35 -7.24 -5.58
C GLY A 38 1.35 -6.30 -4.92
N PHE A 39 1.84 -5.37 -4.11
CA PHE A 39 1.02 -4.35 -3.45
C PHE A 39 1.62 -2.97 -3.68
N LYS A 40 0.75 -1.98 -3.84
CA LYS A 40 1.14 -0.57 -3.86
C LYS A 40 0.20 0.22 -2.95
N LEU A 41 0.79 0.99 -2.05
CA LEU A 41 0.08 1.83 -1.08
C LEU A 41 0.51 3.27 -1.34
N LEU A 42 -0.44 4.13 -1.67
CA LEU A 42 -0.23 5.57 -1.80
C LEU A 42 -0.81 6.25 -0.56
N PHE A 43 0.05 6.95 0.19
CA PHE A 43 -0.29 7.66 1.42
C PHE A 43 0.90 8.56 1.83
N PRO A 44 0.68 9.66 2.57
CA PRO A 44 1.74 10.58 2.96
C PRO A 44 2.58 10.02 4.10
N ILE A 45 3.40 9.00 3.81
CA ILE A 45 4.21 8.27 4.81
C ILE A 45 5.14 9.20 5.61
N SER A 46 5.55 10.33 5.03
CA SER A 46 6.35 11.37 5.69
C SER A 46 5.64 12.06 6.85
N GLU A 47 4.30 12.03 6.92
CA GLU A 47 3.53 12.62 8.03
C GLU A 47 3.63 11.81 9.33
N GLY A 48 4.10 10.56 9.27
CA GLY A 48 4.43 9.75 10.43
C GLY A 48 3.27 8.97 11.05
N VAL A 49 3.26 8.78 12.38
CA VAL A 49 2.27 7.92 13.04
C VAL A 49 0.85 8.47 12.82
N GLY A 50 -0.05 7.62 12.33
CA GLY A 50 -1.40 8.01 11.99
C GLY A 50 -2.14 6.96 11.18
N THR A 51 -3.44 7.17 10.99
CA THR A 51 -4.27 6.37 10.09
C THR A 51 -4.68 7.23 8.91
N TYR A 52 -4.36 6.74 7.71
CA TYR A 52 -4.56 7.39 6.44
C TYR A 52 -5.66 6.61 5.70
N PRO A 53 -6.93 7.08 5.76
CA PRO A 53 -7.99 6.47 4.99
C PRO A 53 -7.74 6.66 3.51
N PHE A 54 -8.10 5.66 2.72
CA PHE A 54 -8.19 5.79 1.29
C PHE A 54 -9.41 6.65 0.96
N LEU A 55 -9.17 7.67 0.14
CA LEU A 55 -10.18 8.60 -0.34
C LEU A 55 -9.81 8.86 -1.79
N THR A 56 -10.72 8.54 -2.71
CA THR A 56 -10.56 8.86 -4.14
C THR A 56 -10.38 10.37 -4.28
N PHE A 57 -9.13 10.84 -4.26
CA PHE A 57 -8.71 12.24 -4.34
C PHE A 57 -9.13 13.14 -3.14
N SER A 58 -8.19 13.44 -2.23
CA SER A 58 -8.33 14.55 -1.27
C SER A 58 -7.25 15.61 -1.52
N GLY A 59 -7.48 16.48 -2.51
CA GLY A 59 -6.74 17.73 -2.72
C GLY A 59 -5.28 17.58 -3.20
N SER A 60 -4.39 17.11 -2.34
CA SER A 60 -2.93 17.11 -2.56
C SER A 60 -2.32 15.70 -2.70
N TYR A 61 -3.05 14.67 -2.29
CA TYR A 61 -2.56 13.30 -2.19
C TYR A 61 -3.68 12.31 -2.59
N GLU A 62 -3.39 11.37 -3.48
CA GLU A 62 -4.24 10.20 -3.81
C GLU A 62 -4.00 9.05 -2.81
N ASN A 63 -4.78 8.98 -1.73
CA ASN A 63 -4.66 7.86 -0.81
C ASN A 63 -5.35 6.62 -1.38
N GLU A 64 -4.56 5.64 -1.82
CA GLU A 64 -5.06 4.49 -2.57
C GLU A 64 -4.32 3.19 -2.22
N GLY A 65 -5.07 2.09 -2.26
CA GLY A 65 -4.55 0.74 -2.15
C GLY A 65 -4.65 0.00 -3.47
N TRP A 66 -3.58 -0.66 -3.87
CA TRP A 66 -3.51 -1.43 -5.11
C TRP A 66 -2.98 -2.83 -4.82
N LEU A 67 -3.63 -3.81 -5.43
CA LEU A 67 -3.16 -5.19 -5.54
C LEU A 67 -2.93 -5.48 -7.02
N LEU A 68 -1.71 -5.87 -7.36
CA LEU A 68 -1.36 -6.39 -8.68
C LEU A 68 -1.21 -7.90 -8.54
N TYR A 69 -2.20 -8.62 -9.05
CA TYR A 69 -2.34 -10.07 -8.87
C TYR A 69 -2.15 -10.79 -10.20
N ASN A 70 -1.36 -11.87 -10.17
CA ASN A 70 -1.06 -12.69 -11.35
C ASN A 70 -0.58 -11.89 -12.58
N TYR A 71 0.11 -10.77 -12.38
CA TYR A 71 0.76 -9.94 -13.40
C TYR A 71 -0.17 -9.20 -14.38
N THR A 72 -1.44 -9.58 -14.51
CA THR A 72 -2.38 -8.96 -15.45
C THR A 72 -3.54 -8.24 -14.77
N ASN A 73 -3.88 -8.59 -13.54
CA ASN A 73 -5.05 -8.07 -12.86
C ASN A 73 -4.65 -7.00 -11.84
N GLN A 74 -5.21 -5.80 -12.00
CA GLN A 74 -5.01 -4.69 -11.08
C GLN A 74 -6.32 -4.44 -10.33
N TYR A 75 -6.28 -4.54 -9.02
CA TYR A 75 -7.39 -4.26 -8.12
C TYR A 75 -7.07 -2.96 -7.38
N LYS A 76 -7.83 -1.92 -7.68
CA LYS A 76 -7.68 -0.59 -7.07
C LYS A 76 -8.72 -0.43 -5.98
N SER A 77 -8.34 0.19 -4.89
CA SER A 77 -9.26 0.58 -3.83
C SER A 77 -9.04 2.02 -3.42
N THR A 78 -10.17 2.70 -3.26
CA THR A 78 -10.27 3.98 -2.59
C THR A 78 -11.09 3.85 -1.31
N ASN A 79 -11.29 2.62 -0.83
CA ASN A 79 -12.00 2.29 0.40
C ASN A 79 -11.17 1.30 1.23
N GLY A 80 -10.60 1.81 2.30
CA GLY A 80 -9.66 1.10 3.16
C GLY A 80 -8.77 2.11 3.88
N SER A 81 -7.67 1.63 4.45
CA SER A 81 -6.71 2.52 5.10
C SER A 81 -5.33 1.90 5.22
N VAL A 82 -4.36 2.77 5.47
CA VAL A 82 -3.03 2.42 5.96
C VAL A 82 -2.86 3.09 7.32
N SER A 83 -2.32 2.37 8.30
CA SER A 83 -1.96 2.91 9.60
C SER A 83 -0.47 2.77 9.82
N ILE A 84 0.23 3.88 10.05
CA ILE A 84 1.61 3.86 10.53
C ILE A 84 1.56 3.72 12.05
N THR A 85 2.08 2.62 12.55
CA THR A 85 2.06 2.29 13.98
C THR A 85 3.35 2.66 14.69
N GLU A 86 4.46 2.78 13.96
CA GLU A 86 5.77 3.13 14.52
C GLU A 86 6.59 3.91 13.49
N VAL A 87 7.25 4.98 13.97
CA VAL A 87 8.33 5.67 13.27
C VAL A 87 9.53 5.75 14.19
N LYS A 88 10.68 5.22 13.77
CA LYS A 88 11.93 5.25 14.53
C LYS A 88 13.11 5.54 13.60
N GLY A 89 13.60 6.77 13.62
CA GLY A 89 14.60 7.22 12.64
C GLY A 89 14.03 7.10 11.22
N ASN A 90 14.73 6.37 10.34
CA ASN A 90 14.29 6.11 8.97
C ASN A 90 13.40 4.87 8.83
N LYS A 91 13.01 4.24 9.95
CA LYS A 91 12.21 3.02 9.96
C LYS A 91 10.74 3.34 10.16
N TYR A 92 9.90 2.72 9.33
CA TYR A 92 8.44 2.82 9.37
C TYR A 92 7.84 1.43 9.50
N LYS A 93 6.88 1.27 10.41
CA LYS A 93 6.04 0.08 10.51
C LYS A 93 4.58 0.47 10.44
N GLY A 94 3.78 -0.41 9.88
CA GLY A 94 2.36 -0.19 9.85
C GLY A 94 1.55 -1.36 9.34
N THR A 95 0.25 -1.12 9.30
CA THR A 95 -0.76 -2.07 8.88
C THR A 95 -1.60 -1.50 7.75
N PHE A 96 -2.26 -2.34 6.96
CA PHE A 96 -3.18 -1.89 5.92
C PHE A 96 -4.28 -2.92 5.66
N SER A 97 -5.42 -2.43 5.19
CA SER A 97 -6.54 -3.27 4.74
C SER A 97 -7.42 -2.51 3.76
N PHE A 98 -7.91 -3.19 2.74
CA PHE A 98 -8.81 -2.61 1.74
C PHE A 98 -9.52 -3.67 0.91
N THR A 99 -10.58 -3.26 0.22
CA THR A 99 -11.22 -4.08 -0.82
C THR A 99 -10.88 -3.51 -2.18
N GLY A 100 -10.02 -4.19 -2.94
CA GLY A 100 -9.64 -3.79 -4.28
C GLY A 100 -10.65 -4.27 -5.31
N VAL A 101 -10.93 -3.47 -6.32
CA VAL A 101 -11.84 -3.79 -7.43
C VAL A 101 -11.09 -3.59 -8.76
N ASN A 102 -11.20 -4.55 -9.67
CA ASN A 102 -10.66 -4.42 -11.03
C ASN A 102 -11.74 -3.96 -12.02
N PHE A 103 -11.35 -3.70 -13.28
CA PHE A 103 -12.29 -3.72 -14.40
C PHE A 103 -12.24 -5.14 -14.98
N PRO A 104 -13.32 -5.96 -14.95
CA PRO A 104 -14.73 -5.61 -15.13
C PRO A 104 -15.61 -5.49 -13.86
N GLY A 105 -15.04 -5.51 -12.65
CA GLY A 105 -15.78 -5.31 -11.38
C GLY A 105 -15.58 -6.41 -10.35
N GLU A 106 -14.64 -7.32 -10.55
CA GLU A 106 -14.29 -8.33 -9.55
C GLU A 106 -13.60 -7.69 -8.36
N SER A 107 -13.88 -8.20 -7.16
CA SER A 107 -13.27 -7.70 -5.94
C SER A 107 -12.30 -8.71 -5.32
N LYS A 108 -11.34 -8.16 -4.58
CA LYS A 108 -10.41 -8.88 -3.71
C LYS A 108 -10.38 -8.22 -2.35
N ILE A 109 -10.45 -9.04 -1.30
CA ILE A 109 -10.33 -8.57 0.08
C ILE A 109 -8.87 -8.67 0.50
N ILE A 110 -8.26 -7.54 0.80
CA ILE A 110 -6.90 -7.44 1.33
C ILE A 110 -7.01 -7.16 2.83
N SER A 111 -6.61 -8.14 3.64
CA SER A 111 -6.70 -8.07 5.11
C SER A 111 -5.38 -8.44 5.78
N GLU A 112 -5.25 -8.09 7.05
CA GLU A 112 -4.07 -8.40 7.87
C GLU A 112 -2.75 -7.92 7.21
N GLY A 113 -2.83 -6.82 6.47
CA GLY A 113 -1.68 -6.25 5.79
C GLY A 113 -0.72 -5.66 6.80
N VAL A 114 0.57 -5.96 6.65
CA VAL A 114 1.65 -5.38 7.44
C VAL A 114 2.84 -5.00 6.56
N PHE A 115 3.51 -3.91 6.93
CA PHE A 115 4.76 -3.49 6.32
C PHE A 115 5.75 -3.02 7.39
N GLU A 116 7.02 -3.22 7.08
CA GLU A 116 8.15 -2.69 7.83
C GLU A 116 9.22 -2.36 6.79
N ILE A 117 9.68 -1.11 6.79
CA ILE A 117 10.68 -0.61 5.85
C ILE A 117 11.63 0.34 6.57
N GLU A 118 12.90 0.33 6.16
CA GLU A 118 13.95 1.22 6.64
C GLU A 118 14.69 1.77 5.42
N LYS A 119 14.95 3.08 5.40
CA LYS A 119 15.67 3.78 4.34
C LYS A 119 17.17 3.75 4.56
#